data_AF-A0AAU2RI67-F1
#
_entry.id   AF-A0AAU2RI67-F1
#
_cell.length_a   1.000
_cell.length_b   1.000
_cell.length_c   1.000
_cell.angle_alpha   90.00
_cell.angle_beta   90.00
_cell.angle_gamma   90.00
#
_symmetry.space_group_name_H-M   'P 1'
#
loop_
_entity.id
_entity.type
_entity.pdbx_description
1 polymer ?
#
loop_
_entity_poly.entity_id
_entity_poly.type
_entity_poly.pdbx_seq_one_letter_code
_entity_poly.pdbx_strand_id
1 'polypeptide(L)' 'MGLFSKSPEEKAAIAEMKAADAALDSYGKHARKSGITHDTPENQRLRADANQAAAKVGFWSGGTKKK' A
#
# COMPACT_ATOMS: atom_id res chain seq x y z
N MET A 1 6.44 -9.95 -28.50
CA MET A 1 6.68 -9.94 -27.04
C MET A 1 7.15 -8.54 -26.66
N GLY A 2 6.38 -7.74 -25.91
CA GLY A 2 6.89 -6.49 -25.31
C GLY A 2 6.02 -5.23 -25.37
N LEU A 3 4.70 -5.31 -25.13
CA LEU A 3 3.85 -4.11 -24.89
C LEU A 3 3.43 -3.94 -23.42
N PHE A 4 4.08 -4.65 -22.49
CA PHE A 4 3.70 -4.71 -21.07
C PHE A 4 4.76 -4.12 -20.12
N SER A 5 5.63 -3.26 -20.65
CA SER A 5 6.57 -2.52 -19.81
C SER A 5 5.81 -1.40 -19.09
N LYS A 6 5.47 -1.60 -17.81
CA LYS A 6 4.89 -0.56 -16.94
C LYS A 6 5.64 0.76 -17.11
N SER A 7 4.91 1.87 -17.23
CA SER A 7 5.55 3.17 -17.33
C SER A 7 6.40 3.43 -16.07
N PRO A 8 7.44 4.29 -16.14
CA PRO A 8 8.20 4.69 -14.96
C PRO A 8 7.29 5.21 -13.82
N GLU A 9 6.20 5.88 -14.17
CA GLU A 9 5.21 6.39 -13.22
C GLU A 9 4.41 5.27 -12.55
N GLU A 10 4.00 4.25 -13.30
CA GLU A 10 3.35 3.06 -12.73
C GLU A 10 4.30 2.30 -11.80
N LYS A 11 5.59 2.20 -12.15
CA LYS A 11 6.59 1.58 -11.27
C LYS A 11 6.76 2.36 -9.98
N ALA A 12 6.81 3.68 -10.06
CA ALA A 12 6.88 4.55 -8.88
C ALA A 12 5.63 4.39 -8.00
N ALA A 13 4.44 4.39 -8.59
CA ALA A 13 3.18 4.19 -7.86
C ALA A 13 3.12 2.81 -7.18
N ILE A 14 3.60 1.74 -7.84
CA ILE A 14 3.67 0.40 -7.24
C ILE A 14 4.69 0.36 -6.10
N ALA A 15 5.84 1.04 -6.25
CA ALA A 15 6.84 1.12 -5.19
C ALA A 15 6.29 1.89 -3.97
N GLU A 16 5.57 2.99 -4.20
CA GLU A 16 4.88 3.76 -3.16
C GLU A 16 3.83 2.92 -2.45
N MET A 17 3.00 2.17 -3.19
CA MET A 17 2.01 1.24 -2.63
C MET A 17 2.67 0.18 -1.76
N LYS A 18 3.76 -0.45 -2.24
CA LYS A 18 4.49 -1.46 -1.47
C LYS A 18 5.15 -0.89 -0.22
N ALA A 19 5.66 0.34 -0.28
CA ALA A 19 6.25 1.00 0.87
C ALA A 19 5.20 1.32 1.94
N ALA A 20 4.02 1.79 1.52
CA ALA A 20 2.90 2.06 2.41
C ALA A 20 2.37 0.76 3.07
N ASP A 21 2.21 -0.31 2.29
CA ASP A 21 1.83 -1.63 2.82
C ASP A 21 2.87 -2.18 3.80
N ALA A 22 4.17 -2.02 3.51
CA ALA A 22 5.24 -2.46 4.41
C ALA A 22 5.25 -1.66 5.72
N ALA A 23 4.94 -0.37 5.69
CA ALA A 23 4.79 0.46 6.88
C ALA A 23 3.59 0.00 7.72
N LEU A 24 2.46 -0.29 7.08
CA LEU A 24 1.27 -0.83 7.73
C LEU A 24 1.53 -2.21 8.37
N ASP A 25 2.20 -3.12 7.67
CA ASP A 25 2.56 -4.45 8.20
C ASP A 25 3.55 -4.35 9.38
N SER A 26 4.54 -3.46 9.27
CA SER A 26 5.49 -3.21 10.36
C SER A 26 4.80 -2.64 11.59
N TYR A 27 3.87 -1.70 11.40
CA TYR A 27 3.03 -1.20 12.49
C TYR A 27 2.15 -2.31 13.08
N GLY A 28 1.53 -3.15 12.25
CA GLY A 28 0.73 -4.30 12.70
C GLY A 28 1.53 -5.29 13.54
N LYS A 29 2.78 -5.59 13.16
CA LYS A 29 3.70 -6.42 13.94
C LYS A 29 4.06 -5.77 15.27
N HIS A 30 4.34 -4.47 15.27
CA HIS A 30 4.62 -3.71 16.49
C HIS A 30 3.39 -3.68 17.41
N ALA A 31 2.22 -3.34 16.88
CA ALA A 31 0.94 -3.33 17.58
C ALA A 31 0.65 -4.70 18.21
N ARG A 32 0.82 -5.78 17.45
CA ARG A 32 0.65 -7.16 17.95
C ARG A 32 1.64 -7.49 19.06
N LYS A 33 2.91 -7.08 18.93
CA LYS A 33 3.94 -7.29 19.97
C LYS A 33 3.64 -6.48 21.24
N SER A 34 3.12 -5.28 21.09
CA SER A 34 2.74 -4.37 22.19
C SER A 34 1.35 -4.67 22.78
N GLY A 35 0.62 -5.65 22.25
CA GLY A 35 -0.74 -5.98 22.70
C GLY A 35 -1.79 -4.92 22.32
N ILE A 36 -1.50 -4.05 21.36
CA ILE A 36 -2.45 -3.07 20.83
C ILE A 36 -3.43 -3.81 19.91
N THR A 37 -4.66 -3.96 20.38
CA THR A 37 -5.74 -4.67 19.69
C THR A 37 -6.79 -3.75 19.09
N HIS A 38 -6.77 -2.47 19.48
CA HIS A 38 -7.71 -1.47 19.01
C HIS A 38 -7.14 -0.66 17.85
N ASP A 39 -8.03 -0.11 17.04
CA ASP A 39 -7.67 0.72 15.91
C ASP A 39 -7.15 2.08 16.42
N THR A 40 -5.88 2.37 16.13
CA THR A 40 -5.22 3.59 16.56
C THR A 40 -5.28 4.66 15.46
N PRO A 41 -5.18 5.95 15.80
CA PRO A 41 -5.09 7.01 14.80
C PRO A 41 -3.93 6.83 13.82
N GLU A 42 -2.82 6.22 14.27
CA GLU A 42 -1.66 5.90 13.43
C GLU A 42 -1.96 4.77 12.44
N ASN A 43 -2.65 3.71 12.89
CA ASN A 43 -3.14 2.65 12.00
C ASN A 43 -4.09 3.20 10.94
N GLN A 44 -4.99 4.12 11.29
CA GLN A 44 -5.91 4.75 10.34
C GLN A 44 -5.16 5.56 9.28
N ARG A 45 -4.15 6.34 9.68
CA ARG A 45 -3.31 7.10 8.74
C ARG A 45 -2.57 6.17 7.79
N LEU A 46 -1.90 5.14 8.31
CA LEU A 46 -1.18 4.17 7.49
C LEU A 46 -2.11 3.42 6.52
N ARG A 47 -3.32 3.06 6.96
CA ARG A 47 -4.33 2.45 6.08
C ARG A 47 -4.83 3.42 5.03
N ALA A 48 -5.04 4.69 5.36
CA ALA A 48 -5.44 5.72 4.41
C ALA A 48 -4.37 5.93 3.34
N ASP A 49 -3.10 6.02 3.74
CA ASP A 49 -1.96 6.18 2.82
C ASP A 49 -1.81 4.95 1.91
N ALA A 50 -1.91 3.73 2.45
CA ALA A 50 -1.89 2.51 1.66
C ALA A 50 -3.04 2.46 0.64
N ASN A 51 -4.25 2.85 1.05
CA ASN A 51 -5.41 2.92 0.15
C ASN A 51 -5.26 4.00 -0.94
N GLN A 52 -4.71 5.16 -0.60
CA GLN A 52 -4.45 6.22 -1.59
C GLN A 52 -3.38 5.79 -2.60
N ALA A 53 -2.31 5.14 -2.14
CA ALA A 53 -1.30 4.59 -3.03
C ALA A 53 -1.85 3.47 -3.92
N ALA A 54 -2.66 2.56 -3.35
CA ALA A 54 -3.34 1.52 -4.10
C ALA A 54 -4.32 2.08 -5.15
N ALA A 55 -4.99 3.21 -4.87
CA ALA A 55 -5.89 3.88 -5.82
C ALA A 55 -5.17 4.45 -7.04
N LYS A 56 -3.86 4.68 -6.96
CA LYS A 56 -3.02 5.08 -8.10
C LYS A 56 -2.61 3.90 -8.98
N VAL A 57 -2.62 2.68 -8.43
CA VAL A 57 -2.12 1.45 -9.06
C VAL A 57 -3.28 0.62 -9.63
N GLY A 58 -3.11 0.14 -10.87
CA GLY A 58 -4.08 -0.74 -11.52
C GLY A 58 -4.35 -2.03 -10.75
N PHE A 59 -5.58 -2.53 -10.80
CA PHE A 59 -6.00 -3.79 -10.16
C PHE A 59 -5.05 -4.98 -10.46
N TRP A 60 -4.59 -5.10 -11.71
CA TRP A 60 -3.65 -6.16 -12.14
C TRP A 60 -2.27 -6.10 -11.48
N SER A 61 -1.94 -4.99 -10.81
CA SER A 61 -0.67 -4.80 -10.09
C SER A 61 -0.84 -4.79 -8.57
N GLY A 62 -2.03 -5.15 -8.06
CA GLY A 62 -2.34 -5.19 -6.63
C GLY A 62 -2.98 -3.92 -6.07
N GLY A 63 -3.23 -2.90 -6.91
CA GLY A 63 -3.94 -1.70 -6.50
C GLY A 63 -5.46 -1.82 -6.63
N THR A 64 -6.17 -0.71 -6.42
CA THR A 64 -7.63 -0.63 -6.49
C THR A 64 -8.13 0.21 -7.66
N LYS A 65 -7.23 0.78 -8.47
CA LYS A 65 -7.60 1.53 -9.68
C LYS A 65 -8.26 0.58 -10.68
N LYS A 66 -9.57 0.76 -10.90
CA LYS A 66 -10.25 0.17 -12.06
C LYS A 66 -9.78 0.90 -13.31
N LYS A 67 -9.46 0.11 -14.34
CA LYS A 67 -8.96 0.58 -15.64
C LYS A 67 -9.96 1.52 -16.30
#